data_AF-A0A523NFK2-F1
#
_entry.id   AF-A0A523NFK2-F1
#
_cell.length_a   1.000
_cell.length_b   1.000
_cell.length_c   1.000
_cell.angle_alpha   90.00
_cell.angle_beta   90.00
_cell.angle_gamma   90.00
#
_symmetry.space_group_name_H-M   'P 1'
#
loop_
_entity.id
_entity.type
_entity.pdbx_description
1 polymer ?
#
loop_
_entity_poly.entity_id
_entity_poly.type
_entity_poly.pdbx_seq_one_letter_code
_entity_poly.pdbx_strand_id
1 'polypeptide(L)'
;MNLLAETKNITIIFLLSAFIYSCSKDDIIPEDKFIKIYIDILVAQDTLADNSISNDSLKTLILQKYNVTDSLFTKTVEYYNYDPAKWENFFEGAIKQVEELKATEEE
;
A
#
# COMPACT_ATOMS: atom_id res chain seq x y z
N MET A 1 1.93 -21.56 -51.78
CA MET A 1 2.12 -21.76 -50.33
C MET A 1 2.95 -20.58 -49.83
N ASN A 2 2.31 -19.60 -49.19
CA ASN A 2 2.92 -18.29 -48.90
C ASN A 2 3.77 -18.34 -47.62
N LEU A 3 5.07 -18.57 -47.78
CA LEU A 3 6.08 -18.58 -46.71
C LEU A 3 6.16 -17.26 -45.90
N LEU A 4 5.65 -16.16 -46.46
CA LEU A 4 5.58 -14.85 -45.77
C LEU A 4 4.45 -14.75 -44.73
N ALA A 5 3.41 -15.59 -44.81
CA ALA A 5 2.32 -15.60 -43.82
C ALA A 5 2.73 -16.34 -42.54
N GLU A 6 3.53 -17.40 -42.68
CA GLU A 6 4.04 -18.24 -41.59
C GLU A 6 4.96 -17.45 -40.64
N THR A 7 5.86 -16.61 -41.19
CA THR A 7 6.81 -15.82 -40.39
C THR A 7 6.14 -14.69 -39.61
N LYS A 8 5.07 -14.09 -40.15
CA LYS A 8 4.29 -13.04 -39.46
C LYS A 8 3.57 -13.58 -38.22
N ASN A 9 3.09 -14.81 -38.28
CA ASN A 9 2.41 -15.47 -37.14
C ASN A 9 3.39 -15.80 -36.01
N ILE A 10 4.62 -16.22 -36.33
CA ILE A 10 5.66 -16.51 -35.33
C ILE A 10 6.09 -15.24 -34.59
N THR A 11 6.22 -14.10 -35.29
CA THR A 11 6.58 -12.82 -34.65
C THR A 11 5.49 -12.34 -33.68
N ILE A 12 4.21 -12.55 -34.01
CA ILE A 12 3.07 -12.22 -33.13
C ILE A 12 3.09 -13.08 -31.87
N ILE A 13 3.40 -14.37 -31.98
CA ILE A 13 3.48 -15.30 -30.84
C ILE A 13 4.63 -14.91 -29.90
N PHE A 14 5.78 -14.50 -30.46
CA PHE A 14 6.92 -14.05 -29.65
C PHE A 14 6.60 -12.74 -28.91
N LEU A 15 5.88 -11.81 -29.55
CA LEU A 15 5.43 -10.56 -28.93
C LEU A 15 4.37 -10.79 -27.82
N LEU A 16 3.49 -11.77 -27.99
CA LEU A 16 2.50 -12.17 -26.98
C LEU A 16 3.14 -12.85 -25.76
N SER A 17 4.20 -13.64 -25.98
CA SER A 17 4.91 -14.32 -24.88
C SER A 17 5.71 -13.38 -23.97
N ALA A 18 5.92 -12.12 -24.36
CA ALA A 18 6.57 -11.11 -23.51
C ALA A 18 5.67 -10.58 -22.37
N PHE A 19 4.35 -10.82 -22.42
CA PHE A 19 3.39 -10.30 -21.43
C PHE A 19 3.17 -11.21 -20.22
N ILE A 20 3.72 -12.43 -20.20
CA ILE A 20 3.49 -13.42 -19.12
C ILE A 20 4.48 -13.33 -17.94
N TYR A 21 5.35 -12.31 -17.90
CA TYR A 21 6.27 -12.09 -16.77
C TYR A 21 5.72 -11.13 -15.70
N SER A 22 4.41 -10.99 -15.55
CA SER A 22 3.82 -10.36 -14.36
C SER A 22 3.87 -11.37 -13.20
N CYS A 23 5.08 -11.59 -12.68
CA CYS A 23 5.30 -12.32 -11.44
C CYS A 23 4.84 -11.41 -10.29
N SER A 24 3.66 -11.69 -9.75
CA SER A 24 3.06 -10.93 -8.65
C SER A 24 3.86 -11.14 -7.36
N LYS A 25 4.90 -10.35 -7.16
CA LYS A 25 5.23 -9.93 -5.79
C LYS A 25 4.03 -9.13 -5.33
N ASP A 26 3.44 -9.50 -4.21
CA ASP A 26 2.35 -8.73 -3.65
C ASP A 26 2.83 -7.31 -3.44
N ASP A 27 2.36 -6.41 -4.30
CA ASP A 27 2.60 -4.98 -4.16
C ASP A 27 1.82 -4.55 -2.92
N ILE A 28 2.52 -4.55 -1.78
CA ILE A 28 2.04 -4.08 -0.47
C ILE A 28 2.86 -2.86 -0.09
N ILE A 29 2.27 -2.00 0.72
CA ILE A 29 2.97 -0.84 1.26
C ILE A 29 4.10 -1.37 2.16
N PRO A 30 5.36 -0.88 1.99
CA PRO A 30 6.44 -1.17 2.92
C PRO A 30 6.03 -0.87 4.37
N GLU A 31 6.39 -1.74 5.30
CA GLU A 31 5.89 -1.71 6.68
C GLU A 31 6.16 -0.38 7.39
N ASP A 32 7.36 0.19 7.24
CA ASP A 32 7.75 1.49 7.80
C ASP A 32 6.86 2.64 7.29
N LYS A 33 6.49 2.60 6.01
CA LYS A 33 5.57 3.56 5.40
C LYS A 33 4.13 3.30 5.84
N PHE A 34 3.73 2.03 5.97
CA PHE A 34 2.39 1.65 6.43
C PHE A 34 2.13 2.09 7.87
N ILE A 35 3.12 1.92 8.76
CA ILE A 35 3.08 2.41 10.16
C ILE A 35 2.77 3.91 10.19
N LYS A 36 3.52 4.72 9.42
CA LYS A 36 3.33 6.18 9.37
C LYS A 36 1.95 6.58 8.87
N ILE A 37 1.48 5.92 7.80
CA ILE A 37 0.13 6.15 7.26
C ILE A 37 -0.93 5.83 8.31
N TYR A 38 -0.80 4.69 8.99
CA TYR A 38 -1.77 4.23 9.97
C TYR A 38 -1.85 5.15 11.19
N ILE A 39 -0.69 5.57 11.71
CA ILE A 39 -0.60 6.55 12.80
C ILE A 39 -1.24 7.88 12.38
N ASP A 40 -0.91 8.41 11.20
CA ASP A 40 -1.50 9.67 10.70
C ASP A 40 -3.02 9.59 10.61
N ILE A 41 -3.57 8.45 10.15
CA ILE A 41 -5.02 8.23 10.09
C ILE A 41 -5.64 8.30 11.49
N LEU A 42 -5.08 7.59 12.46
CA LEU A 42 -5.60 7.57 13.83
C LEU A 42 -5.51 8.95 14.49
N VAL A 43 -4.35 9.61 14.40
CA VAL A 43 -4.15 10.94 14.96
C VAL A 43 -5.13 11.93 14.35
N ALA A 44 -5.32 11.90 13.04
CA ALA A 44 -6.24 12.81 12.38
C ALA A 44 -7.70 12.51 12.71
N GLN A 45 -8.10 11.23 12.84
CA GLN A 45 -9.44 10.85 13.31
C GLN A 45 -9.72 11.36 14.73
N ASP A 46 -8.76 11.21 15.64
CA ASP A 46 -8.89 11.69 17.03
C ASP A 46 -8.88 13.22 17.11
N THR A 47 -8.06 13.89 16.30
CA THR A 47 -7.91 15.36 16.32
C THR A 47 -9.05 16.08 15.61
N LEU A 48 -9.59 15.50 14.54
CA LEU A 48 -10.60 16.13 13.67
C LEU A 48 -12.00 15.52 13.86
N ALA A 49 -12.21 14.79 14.96
CA ALA A 49 -13.49 14.15 15.33
C ALA A 49 -14.70 15.11 15.38
N ASP A 50 -14.47 16.42 15.30
CA ASP A 50 -15.49 17.46 15.24
C ASP A 50 -16.11 17.55 13.82
N ASN A 51 -16.94 16.55 13.49
CA ASN A 51 -18.03 16.42 12.48
C ASN A 51 -17.93 17.10 11.08
N SER A 52 -16.85 17.77 10.74
CA SER A 52 -16.73 18.62 9.55
C SER A 52 -16.18 17.87 8.34
N ILE A 53 -15.45 16.78 8.56
CA ILE A 53 -14.85 15.94 7.54
C ILE A 53 -15.16 14.47 7.86
N SER A 54 -15.62 13.70 6.88
CA SER A 54 -15.84 12.27 7.07
C SER A 54 -14.53 11.49 7.21
N ASN A 55 -14.55 10.38 7.96
CA ASN A 55 -13.39 9.49 8.11
C ASN A 55 -12.83 9.03 6.75
N ASP A 56 -13.69 8.78 5.76
CA ASP A 56 -13.28 8.37 4.42
C ASP A 56 -12.55 9.50 3.66
N SER A 57 -13.03 10.74 3.81
CA SER A 57 -12.38 11.92 3.22
C SER A 57 -11.00 12.13 3.84
N LEU A 58 -10.91 11.98 5.16
CA LEU A 58 -9.67 12.10 5.91
C LEU A 58 -8.67 11.01 5.53
N LYS A 59 -9.10 9.75 5.45
CA LYS A 59 -8.28 8.64 4.94
C LYS A 59 -7.76 8.97 3.53
N THR A 60 -8.64 9.43 2.63
CA THR A 60 -8.26 9.77 1.25
C THR A 60 -7.16 10.83 1.19
N LEU A 61 -7.29 11.91 1.97
CA LEU A 61 -6.30 12.99 2.04
C LEU A 61 -4.94 12.50 2.55
N ILE A 62 -4.95 11.64 3.56
CA ILE A 62 -3.72 11.07 4.12
C ILE A 62 -3.07 10.13 3.12
N LEU A 63 -3.82 9.23 2.48
CA LEU A 63 -3.25 8.35 1.46
C LEU A 63 -2.63 9.12 0.29
N GLN A 64 -3.24 10.25 -0.11
CA GLN A 64 -2.66 11.17 -1.10
C GLN A 64 -1.32 11.76 -0.63
N LYS A 65 -1.19 12.19 0.63
CA LYS A 65 0.08 12.67 1.21
C LYS A 65 1.22 11.66 1.04
N TYR A 66 0.90 10.36 1.09
CA TYR A 66 1.89 9.29 0.95
C TYR A 66 2.00 8.70 -0.46
N ASN A 67 1.29 9.25 -1.46
CA ASN A 67 1.21 8.68 -2.81
C ASN A 67 0.78 7.20 -2.79
N VAL A 68 -0.24 6.89 -1.99
CA VAL A 68 -0.82 5.55 -1.86
C VAL A 68 -2.25 5.57 -2.39
N THR A 69 -2.64 4.54 -3.13
CA THR A 69 -4.02 4.38 -3.59
C THR A 69 -4.85 3.63 -2.56
N ASP A 70 -6.16 3.87 -2.55
CA ASP A 70 -7.07 3.17 -1.62
C ASP A 70 -7.04 1.65 -1.83
N SER A 71 -6.87 1.20 -3.07
CA SER A 71 -6.72 -0.22 -3.43
C SER A 71 -5.44 -0.82 -2.84
N LEU A 72 -4.30 -0.15 -2.97
CA LEU A 72 -3.02 -0.62 -2.42
C LEU A 72 -3.06 -0.67 -0.88
N PHE A 73 -3.68 0.33 -0.25
CA PHE A 73 -3.90 0.33 1.19
C PHE A 73 -4.79 -0.84 1.63
N THR A 74 -5.92 -1.05 0.95
CA THR A 74 -6.85 -2.15 1.26
C THR A 74 -6.16 -3.50 1.10
N LYS A 75 -5.42 -3.72 0.02
CA LYS A 75 -4.63 -4.93 -0.21
C LYS A 75 -3.58 -5.15 0.89
N THR A 76 -2.94 -4.08 1.35
CA THR A 76 -1.98 -4.16 2.46
C THR A 76 -2.68 -4.59 3.74
N VAL A 77 -3.81 -3.98 4.10
CA VAL A 77 -4.60 -4.39 5.27
C VAL A 77 -5.02 -5.87 5.18
N GLU A 78 -5.48 -6.32 4.02
CA GLU A 78 -5.81 -7.73 3.77
C GLU A 78 -4.60 -8.67 3.95
N TYR A 79 -3.40 -8.26 3.52
CA TYR A 79 -2.16 -8.99 3.72
C TYR A 79 -1.80 -9.19 5.20
N TYR A 80 -2.04 -8.18 6.04
CA TYR A 80 -1.88 -8.29 7.50
C TYR A 80 -3.00 -9.11 8.13
N ASN A 81 -4.25 -8.97 7.67
CA ASN A 81 -5.39 -9.75 8.18
C ASN A 81 -5.27 -11.27 7.94
N TYR A 82 -4.47 -11.71 6.97
CA TYR A 82 -4.22 -13.12 6.71
C TYR A 82 -3.48 -13.83 7.85
N ASP A 83 -2.64 -13.12 8.60
CA ASP A 83 -1.82 -13.68 9.67
C ASP A 83 -1.74 -12.70 10.86
N PRO A 84 -2.43 -12.98 11.99
CA PRO A 84 -2.41 -12.13 13.17
C PRO A 84 -1.02 -11.81 13.70
N ALA A 85 -0.01 -12.68 13.51
CA ALA A 85 1.35 -12.42 13.96
C ALA A 85 2.00 -11.23 13.23
N LYS A 86 1.55 -10.90 12.01
CA LYS A 86 2.01 -9.71 11.30
C LYS A 86 1.52 -8.42 11.97
N TRP A 87 0.30 -8.45 12.53
CA TRP A 87 -0.23 -7.32 13.27
C TRP A 87 0.56 -7.06 14.56
N GLU A 88 1.03 -8.12 15.24
CA GLU A 88 1.87 -7.99 16.43
C GLU A 88 3.15 -7.19 16.13
N ASN A 89 3.93 -7.63 15.14
CA ASN A 89 5.15 -6.93 14.72
C ASN A 89 4.88 -5.49 14.27
N PHE A 90 3.80 -5.30 13.51
CA PHE A 90 3.38 -3.97 13.06
C PHE A 90 3.09 -3.02 14.22
N PHE A 91 2.34 -3.48 15.22
CA PHE A 91 1.96 -2.65 16.37
C PHE A 91 3.16 -2.36 17.28
N GLU A 92 4.10 -3.28 17.45
CA GLU A 92 5.38 -2.99 18.12
C GLU A 92 6.13 -1.86 17.42
N GLY A 93 6.22 -1.91 16.08
CA GLY A 93 6.84 -0.85 15.29
C GLY A 93 6.09 0.49 15.40
N ALA A 94 4.77 0.47 15.42
CA ALA A 94 3.95 1.67 15.58
C ALA A 94 4.11 2.33 16.96
N ILE A 95 4.12 1.53 18.04
CA ILE A 95 4.36 2.02 19.41
C ILE A 95 5.71 2.72 19.47
N LYS A 96 6.76 2.07 18.97
CA LYS A 96 8.11 2.65 18.93
C LYS A 96 8.14 3.99 18.19
N GLN A 97 7.49 4.08 17.03
CA GLN A 97 7.44 5.32 16.25
C GLN A 97 6.75 6.46 17.02
N VAL A 98 5.67 6.17 17.76
CA VAL A 98 4.98 7.17 18.59
C VAL A 98 5.84 7.61 19.77
N GLU A 99 6.56 6.69 20.41
CA GLU A 99 7.49 7.01 21.51
C GLU A 99 8.63 7.92 21.05
N GLU A 100 9.21 7.65 19.88
CA GLU A 100 10.24 8.49 19.28
C GLU A 100 9.73 9.92 19.00
N LEU A 101 8.51 10.06 18.49
CA LEU A 101 7.91 11.38 18.24
C LEU A 101 7.73 12.18 19.54
N LYS A 102 7.28 11.53 20.62
CA LYS A 102 7.14 12.18 21.93
C LYS A 102 8.48 12.67 22.48
N ALA A 103 9.52 11.85 22.37
CA ALA A 103 10.86 12.21 22.86
C ALA A 103 11.43 13.44 22.12
N THR A 104 11.12 13.60 20.83
CA THR A 104 11.56 14.78 20.05
C THR A 104 10.77 16.06 20.31
N GLU A 105 9.60 15.98 20.94
CA GLU A 105 8.79 17.16 21.32
C GLU A 105 9.18 17.74 22.69
N GLU A 106 9.97 17.00 23.49
CA GLU A 106 10.40 17.40 24.84
C GLU A 106 11.81 18.06 24.88
N GLU A 107 12.49 18.20 23.73
CA GLU A 107 13.78 18.91 23.55
C GLU A 107 13.63 20.32 22.97
#